data_AF-A0A532T8S5-F1
#
_entry.id   AF-A0A532T8S5-F1
#
_cell.length_a   1.000
_cell.length_b   1.000
_cell.length_c   1.000
_cell.angle_alpha   90.00
_cell.angle_beta   90.00
_cell.angle_gamma   90.00
#
_symmetry.space_group_name_H-M   'P 1'
#
loop_
_entity.id
_entity.type
_entity.pdbx_description
1 polymer ?
#
loop_
_entity_poly.entity_id
_entity_poly.type
_entity_poly.pdbx_seq_one_letter_code
_entity_poly.pdbx_strand_id
1 'polypeptide(L)'
;MKNPKKAIYFISILIFIQLLYAGSIPLVKAVPTIPESYSQNLNFNDTYVYEVLQFGDTAAWYNFSPWPDSYEGDWKTNTNGQIVINFTDFYNKESGDWGNIFEDPIPWFDIEILENNLGVLNTNFTLSNKSNSEVSRALALGYNNFQPGFLIPNENLTYIKELALNQSDPGGFYSIGDVNVEESYNFFYVGFEQIGGVEQKTYLIYDKWTGLLVWAKTSVLGYLLEIKSLNFTLGDSFIYNVIQFSGATGWYNLTGGFEGDWNTNSGGQIIANLTGYYNKDPNDWGNVIDDPIPWFDIEIVENKTGILTTNFTIANRSNSELGWAFTLGYNYFQPGLLLQIIDNLTRVKILAIQEASGFANGLVTIEETPLIIKITFDQTDGEQETSLIYEKRTGLLLWAYTSIGDYLLEMTIDDYVPWESTGEEISPTPNFFLKILPYIVIISISILIIAGSLIASRFKTDLKKFNKYILIAVIAVASFTSFFVFTSSIEVGEVNTPLREVSDITLIVDYGNGTIATWENFTLSDYDTTAFDALSKWCEVEITDYGERGIIVESVNGIEKGWLYSVNDISPGVSANKYNLEDGDIVIWTTN
;
A
#
# COMPACT_ATOMS: atom_id res chain seq x y z
N MET A 1 46.23 55.05 -13.94
CA MET A 1 45.66 55.96 -12.90
C MET A 1 46.77 56.85 -12.35
N LYS A 2 46.60 58.19 -12.31
CA LYS A 2 47.66 59.15 -11.95
C LYS A 2 47.92 59.35 -10.44
N ASN A 3 47.34 58.53 -9.57
CA ASN A 3 47.64 58.61 -8.13
C ASN A 3 47.59 57.22 -7.48
N PRO A 4 48.73 56.55 -7.28
CA PRO A 4 48.79 55.17 -6.78
C PRO A 4 48.19 55.03 -5.37
N LYS A 5 48.17 56.10 -4.58
CA LYS A 5 47.55 56.11 -3.25
C LYS A 5 46.04 55.86 -3.30
N LYS A 6 45.33 56.36 -4.33
CA LYS A 6 43.88 56.15 -4.48
C LYS A 6 43.54 54.71 -4.89
N ALA A 7 44.41 54.06 -5.67
CA ALA A 7 44.24 52.65 -6.04
C ALA A 7 44.40 51.74 -4.81
N ILE A 8 45.37 52.04 -3.94
CA ILE A 8 45.59 51.28 -2.71
C ILE A 8 44.40 51.41 -1.76
N TYR A 9 43.88 52.62 -1.52
CA TYR A 9 42.67 52.78 -0.70
C TYR A 9 41.46 52.02 -1.25
N PHE A 10 41.28 52.01 -2.57
CA PHE A 10 40.17 51.30 -3.21
C PHE A 10 40.31 49.78 -3.06
N ILE A 11 41.52 49.24 -3.24
CA ILE A 11 41.81 47.82 -3.05
C ILE A 11 41.68 47.42 -1.57
N SER A 12 42.16 48.24 -0.64
CA SER A 12 42.01 47.99 0.80
C SER A 12 40.56 47.99 1.26
N ILE A 13 39.72 48.86 0.69
CA ILE A 13 38.27 48.88 0.96
C ILE A 13 37.60 47.61 0.39
N LEU A 14 37.96 47.18 -0.83
CA LEU A 14 37.43 45.95 -1.42
C LEU A 14 37.81 44.70 -0.61
N ILE A 15 39.06 44.62 -0.15
CA ILE A 15 39.53 43.53 0.72
C ILE A 15 38.84 43.59 2.08
N PHE A 16 38.65 44.78 2.66
CA PHE A 16 37.96 44.93 3.93
C PHE A 16 36.47 44.58 3.84
N ILE A 17 35.81 44.87 2.71
CA ILE A 17 34.43 44.44 2.43
C ILE A 17 34.39 42.91 2.29
N GLN A 18 35.34 42.28 1.59
CA GLN A 18 35.41 40.81 1.53
C GLN A 18 35.66 40.17 2.90
N LEU A 19 36.50 40.77 3.75
CA LEU A 19 36.76 40.28 5.10
C LEU A 19 35.56 40.46 6.03
N LEU A 20 34.78 41.54 5.88
CA LEU A 20 33.52 41.72 6.61
C LEU A 20 32.46 40.69 6.18
N TYR A 21 32.39 40.34 4.89
CA TYR A 21 31.49 39.29 4.41
C TYR A 21 31.94 37.87 4.80
N ALA A 22 33.25 37.62 4.89
CA ALA A 22 33.79 36.33 5.33
C ALA A 22 33.68 36.11 6.84
N GLY A 23 33.72 37.18 7.64
CA GLY A 23 33.58 37.13 9.11
C GLY A 23 32.14 37.08 9.61
N SER A 24 31.16 37.24 8.74
CA SER A 24 29.73 37.24 9.09
C SER A 24 28.95 36.10 8.42
N ILE A 25 29.60 35.01 8.01
CA ILE A 25 28.89 33.78 7.70
C ILE A 25 28.59 33.15 9.07
N PRO A 26 27.35 33.24 9.61
CA PRO A 26 27.01 32.44 10.77
C PRO A 26 27.35 30.99 10.42
N LEU A 27 28.00 30.28 11.34
CA LEU A 27 28.07 28.82 11.33
C LEU A 27 26.64 28.28 11.51
N VAL A 28 25.79 28.48 10.52
CA VAL A 28 24.53 27.79 10.35
C VAL A 28 24.95 26.47 9.75
N LYS A 29 25.00 25.42 10.57
CA LYS A 29 24.80 24.08 10.01
C LYS A 29 23.51 24.18 9.21
N ALA A 30 23.57 24.01 7.90
CA ALA A 30 22.36 23.93 7.09
C ALA A 30 21.49 22.86 7.76
N VAL A 31 20.30 23.24 8.22
CA VAL A 31 19.34 22.25 8.66
C VAL A 31 19.00 21.48 7.39
N PRO A 32 19.30 20.17 7.31
CA PRO A 32 18.96 19.38 6.14
C PRO A 32 17.46 19.54 5.92
N THR A 33 17.07 20.07 4.76
CA THR A 33 15.66 20.23 4.42
C THR A 33 15.17 18.88 3.93
N ILE A 34 14.33 18.24 4.73
CA ILE A 34 13.63 17.00 4.33
C ILE A 34 12.80 17.31 3.08
N PRO A 35 13.00 16.60 1.96
CA PRO A 35 12.20 16.82 0.76
C PRO A 35 10.71 16.64 1.04
N GLU A 36 9.86 17.37 0.33
CA GLU A 36 8.40 17.38 0.57
C GLU A 36 7.75 16.00 0.44
N SER A 37 8.34 15.13 -0.39
CA SER A 37 7.87 13.75 -0.60
C SER A 37 8.08 12.82 0.60
N TYR A 38 8.88 13.23 1.59
CA TYR A 38 9.16 12.49 2.82
C TYR A 38 8.53 13.17 4.05
N SER A 39 8.31 12.37 5.09
CA SER A 39 7.68 12.84 6.32
C SER A 39 8.52 13.90 7.01
N GLN A 40 7.92 15.06 7.20
CA GLN A 40 8.55 16.18 7.90
C GLN A 40 8.70 15.92 9.42
N ASN A 41 8.14 14.82 9.92
CA ASN A 41 8.24 14.37 11.30
C ASN A 41 9.48 13.50 11.57
N LEU A 42 10.30 13.19 10.56
CA LEU A 42 11.54 12.43 10.74
C LEU A 42 12.54 13.21 11.61
N ASN A 43 13.18 12.53 12.56
CA ASN A 43 14.18 13.13 13.41
C ASN A 43 15.60 12.73 12.96
N PHE A 44 16.27 13.65 12.26
CA PHE A 44 17.64 13.47 11.76
C PHE A 44 18.71 13.34 12.84
N ASN A 45 18.39 13.64 14.10
CA ASN A 45 19.31 13.47 15.21
C ASN A 45 19.07 12.16 15.98
N ASP A 46 18.05 11.39 15.60
CA ASP A 46 17.76 10.11 16.24
C ASP A 46 18.46 8.96 15.53
N THR A 47 18.70 7.93 16.33
CA THR A 47 19.23 6.66 15.88
C THR A 47 18.09 5.66 15.80
N TYR A 48 17.94 5.02 14.65
CA TYR A 48 16.94 4.00 14.41
C TYR A 48 17.59 2.63 14.49
N VAL A 49 17.02 1.77 15.33
CA VAL A 49 17.59 0.48 15.72
C VAL A 49 16.63 -0.62 15.28
N TYR A 50 17.17 -1.59 14.57
CA TYR A 50 16.47 -2.75 14.07
C TYR A 50 17.03 -3.99 14.74
N GLU A 51 16.20 -4.72 15.48
CA GLU A 51 16.54 -6.02 16.03
C GLU A 51 16.54 -7.07 14.93
N VAL A 52 17.58 -7.89 14.89
CA VAL A 52 17.71 -9.01 13.96
C VAL A 52 17.04 -10.23 14.56
N LEU A 53 15.93 -10.68 13.97
CA LEU A 53 15.21 -11.88 14.39
C LEU A 53 15.83 -13.13 13.76
N GLN A 54 16.25 -13.02 12.51
CA GLN A 54 16.88 -14.10 11.76
C GLN A 54 17.97 -13.54 10.85
N PHE A 55 19.10 -14.26 10.77
CA PHE A 55 20.18 -13.95 9.85
C PHE A 55 20.79 -15.25 9.33
N GLY A 56 21.18 -15.25 8.07
CA GLY A 56 21.96 -16.32 7.46
C GLY A 56 23.43 -16.27 7.89
N ASP A 57 24.32 -16.53 6.94
CA ASP A 57 25.76 -16.42 7.14
C ASP A 57 26.27 -15.02 6.75
N THR A 58 27.59 -14.85 6.79
CA THR A 58 28.30 -13.63 6.38
C THR A 58 27.90 -13.17 4.97
N ALA A 59 27.66 -11.87 4.80
CA ALA A 59 27.32 -11.24 3.53
C ALA A 59 28.38 -10.19 3.15
N ALA A 60 28.62 -10.01 1.85
CA ALA A 60 29.54 -9.00 1.34
C ALA A 60 28.80 -7.70 1.03
N TRP A 61 29.38 -6.56 1.39
CA TRP A 61 28.87 -5.24 1.05
C TRP A 61 29.55 -4.70 -0.21
N TYR A 62 28.74 -4.24 -1.17
CA TYR A 62 29.20 -3.63 -2.41
C TYR A 62 28.55 -2.27 -2.63
N ASN A 63 29.37 -1.23 -2.85
CA ASN A 63 28.91 0.10 -3.26
C ASN A 63 28.72 0.17 -4.81
N PHE A 64 28.33 1.34 -5.32
CA PHE A 64 28.07 1.52 -6.76
C PHE A 64 29.32 1.86 -7.62
N SER A 65 30.52 1.80 -7.06
CA SER A 65 31.76 1.94 -7.82
C SER A 65 31.96 0.75 -8.78
N PRO A 66 32.71 0.90 -9.89
CA PRO A 66 33.04 -0.23 -10.74
C PRO A 66 33.88 -1.29 -10.01
N TRP A 67 33.66 -2.57 -10.32
CA TRP A 67 34.52 -3.66 -9.83
C TRP A 67 35.98 -3.44 -10.28
N PRO A 68 36.98 -3.71 -9.43
CA PRO A 68 36.92 -4.34 -8.11
C PRO A 68 36.73 -3.39 -6.92
N ASP A 69 36.66 -2.08 -7.15
CA ASP A 69 36.65 -1.06 -6.08
C ASP A 69 35.30 -0.96 -5.37
N SER A 70 34.30 -1.76 -5.79
CA SER A 70 32.98 -1.80 -5.17
C SER A 70 32.93 -2.48 -3.82
N TYR A 71 33.85 -3.40 -3.53
CA TYR A 71 33.82 -4.19 -2.30
C TYR A 71 34.26 -3.39 -1.08
N GLU A 72 33.40 -3.29 -0.08
CA GLU A 72 33.66 -2.53 1.15
C GLU A 72 33.90 -3.40 2.39
N GLY A 73 33.71 -4.70 2.26
CA GLY A 73 33.96 -5.68 3.32
C GLY A 73 32.84 -6.68 3.49
N ASP A 74 33.10 -7.64 4.36
CA ASP A 74 32.12 -8.63 4.78
C ASP A 74 31.49 -8.18 6.10
N TRP A 75 30.17 -8.35 6.22
CA TRP A 75 29.41 -8.06 7.42
C TRP A 75 28.65 -9.29 7.89
N LYS A 76 28.45 -9.39 9.19
CA LYS A 76 27.65 -10.43 9.80
C LYS A 76 26.95 -9.94 11.07
N THR A 77 25.86 -10.60 11.40
CA THR A 77 25.14 -10.43 12.66
C THR A 77 24.52 -11.78 13.06
N ASN A 78 23.62 -11.82 14.02
CA ASN A 78 22.92 -13.02 14.45
C ASN A 78 21.60 -12.64 15.14
N THR A 79 20.82 -13.64 15.57
CA THR A 79 19.57 -13.40 16.31
C THR A 79 19.82 -12.57 17.59
N ASN A 80 18.96 -11.57 17.80
CA ASN A 80 19.06 -10.49 18.78
C ASN A 80 20.26 -9.54 18.58
N GLY A 81 20.98 -9.66 17.46
CA GLY A 81 21.88 -8.61 16.97
C GLY A 81 21.08 -7.38 16.53
N GLN A 82 21.78 -6.33 16.12
CA GLN A 82 21.11 -5.08 15.72
C GLN A 82 21.72 -4.49 14.45
N ILE A 83 20.87 -3.83 13.67
CA ILE A 83 21.27 -2.90 12.61
C ILE A 83 20.86 -1.51 13.07
N VAL A 84 21.84 -0.63 13.19
CA VAL A 84 21.68 0.73 13.68
C VAL A 84 21.90 1.67 12.52
N ILE A 85 20.92 2.51 12.22
CA ILE A 85 21.02 3.54 11.17
C ILE A 85 20.89 4.94 11.79
N ASN A 86 21.69 5.86 11.28
CA ASN A 86 21.63 7.28 11.62
C ASN A 86 21.51 8.09 10.33
N PHE A 87 20.49 8.92 10.22
CA PHE A 87 20.27 9.75 9.03
C PHE A 87 21.36 10.83 8.92
N THR A 88 22.05 10.89 7.80
CA THR A 88 23.06 11.91 7.55
C THR A 88 22.46 13.14 6.86
N ASP A 89 21.78 12.93 5.72
CA ASP A 89 21.10 13.97 4.93
C ASP A 89 20.28 13.31 3.79
N PHE A 90 19.72 14.13 2.90
CA PHE A 90 19.26 13.75 1.58
C PHE A 90 20.23 14.24 0.51
N TYR A 91 20.73 13.31 -0.33
CA TYR A 91 21.57 13.65 -1.48
C TYR A 91 21.07 12.94 -2.72
N ASN A 92 21.49 13.44 -3.89
CA ASN A 92 21.26 12.73 -5.15
C ASN A 92 21.93 11.35 -5.09
N LYS A 93 21.32 10.38 -5.78
CA LYS A 93 21.86 9.05 -6.01
C LYS A 93 23.29 9.12 -6.55
N GLU A 94 24.09 8.13 -6.19
CA GLU A 94 25.38 7.93 -6.83
C GLU A 94 25.18 7.66 -8.32
N SER A 95 26.08 8.13 -9.18
CA SER A 95 25.95 7.98 -10.63
C SER A 95 25.89 6.52 -11.11
N GLY A 96 26.29 5.57 -10.25
CA GLY A 96 26.23 4.13 -10.50
C GLY A 96 24.94 3.45 -10.02
N ASP A 97 24.00 4.18 -9.41
CA ASP A 97 22.74 3.63 -8.93
C ASP A 97 21.66 3.65 -10.03
N TRP A 98 21.84 2.79 -11.04
CA TRP A 98 20.98 2.74 -12.24
C TRP A 98 19.70 1.91 -12.08
N GLY A 99 19.46 1.29 -10.92
CA GLY A 99 18.28 0.46 -10.70
C GLY A 99 17.58 0.77 -9.39
N ASN A 100 17.46 2.05 -9.07
CA ASN A 100 16.58 2.55 -8.03
C ASN A 100 15.54 3.48 -8.68
N ILE A 101 14.27 3.12 -8.53
CA ILE A 101 13.12 3.81 -9.10
C ILE A 101 12.76 5.12 -8.36
N PHE A 102 13.22 5.31 -7.13
CA PHE A 102 12.95 6.53 -6.36
C PHE A 102 13.72 7.74 -6.92
N GLU A 103 13.07 8.89 -6.97
CA GLU A 103 13.66 10.14 -7.49
C GLU A 103 14.65 10.78 -6.51
N ASP A 104 15.54 11.62 -7.04
CA ASP A 104 16.46 12.40 -6.22
C ASP A 104 15.75 13.61 -5.56
N PRO A 105 16.19 14.03 -4.36
CA PRO A 105 17.23 13.39 -3.55
C PRO A 105 16.69 12.24 -2.69
N ILE A 106 17.54 11.25 -2.39
CA ILE A 106 17.20 10.09 -1.56
C ILE A 106 17.89 10.17 -0.19
N PRO A 107 17.43 9.45 0.84
CA PRO A 107 18.03 9.48 2.17
C PRO A 107 19.38 8.76 2.19
N TRP A 108 20.27 9.22 3.07
CA TRP A 108 21.60 8.65 3.31
C TRP A 108 21.81 8.38 4.81
N PHE A 109 22.61 7.35 5.10
CA PHE A 109 22.77 6.81 6.44
C PHE A 109 24.23 6.56 6.81
N ASP A 110 24.56 6.76 8.07
CA ASP A 110 25.60 5.97 8.71
C ASP A 110 24.96 4.67 9.21
N ILE A 111 25.62 3.54 8.98
CA ILE A 111 25.14 2.21 9.38
C ILE A 111 26.17 1.51 10.27
N GLU A 112 25.68 0.93 11.36
CA GLU A 112 26.43 0.09 12.27
C GLU A 112 25.71 -1.25 12.45
N ILE A 113 26.43 -2.35 12.29
CA ILE A 113 25.92 -3.71 12.44
C ILE A 113 26.55 -4.33 13.66
N LEU A 114 25.70 -4.73 14.61
CA LEU A 114 26.04 -5.28 15.90
C LEU A 114 25.73 -6.79 15.94
N GLU A 115 26.69 -7.58 16.38
CA GLU A 115 26.52 -9.02 16.66
C GLU A 115 26.24 -9.21 18.15
N ASN A 116 25.24 -10.03 18.49
CA ASN A 116 24.95 -10.37 19.87
C ASN A 116 25.79 -11.57 20.33
N ASN A 117 26.67 -11.34 21.30
CA ASN A 117 27.45 -12.39 21.94
C ASN A 117 27.00 -12.56 23.39
N LEU A 118 26.13 -13.53 23.63
CA LEU A 118 25.60 -13.87 24.96
C LEU A 118 24.93 -12.68 25.69
N GLY A 119 24.19 -11.84 24.95
CA GLY A 119 23.51 -10.65 25.46
C GLY A 119 24.34 -9.36 25.39
N VAL A 120 25.59 -9.43 24.90
CA VAL A 120 26.45 -8.26 24.69
C VAL A 120 26.54 -7.95 23.20
N LEU A 121 26.04 -6.78 22.82
CA LEU A 121 26.15 -6.28 21.44
C LEU A 121 27.57 -5.78 21.17
N ASN A 122 28.21 -6.31 20.14
CA ASN A 122 29.54 -5.91 19.70
C ASN A 122 29.49 -5.42 18.25
N THR A 123 30.09 -4.27 17.98
CA THR A 123 30.23 -3.75 16.62
C THR A 123 31.02 -4.72 15.74
N ASN A 124 30.39 -5.17 14.66
CA ASN A 124 31.00 -6.05 13.67
C ASN A 124 31.42 -5.27 12.41
N PHE A 125 30.55 -4.36 11.95
CA PHE A 125 30.72 -3.68 10.68
C PHE A 125 30.12 -2.27 10.76
N THR A 126 30.79 -1.29 10.13
CA THR A 126 30.34 0.11 10.13
C THR A 126 30.65 0.74 8.78
N LEU A 127 29.69 1.45 8.22
CA LEU A 127 29.88 2.28 7.03
C LEU A 127 29.27 3.65 7.27
N SER A 128 29.85 4.66 6.62
CA SER A 128 29.36 6.03 6.72
C SER A 128 28.82 6.51 5.39
N ASN A 129 27.79 7.34 5.47
CA ASN A 129 27.19 8.03 4.34
C ASN A 129 26.87 7.09 3.17
N LYS A 130 25.95 6.15 3.40
CA LYS A 130 25.43 5.18 2.44
C LYS A 130 24.04 5.54 2.01
N SER A 131 23.82 5.59 0.69
CA SER A 131 22.52 5.90 0.13
C SER A 131 21.50 4.80 0.46
N ASN A 132 20.23 5.16 0.54
CA ASN A 132 19.18 4.22 0.88
C ASN A 132 19.02 3.06 -0.10
N SER A 133 19.30 3.28 -1.38
CA SER A 133 19.35 2.22 -2.39
C SER A 133 20.56 1.30 -2.25
N GLU A 134 21.73 1.84 -1.89
CA GLU A 134 22.91 1.00 -1.61
C GLU A 134 22.60 0.06 -0.44
N VAL A 135 22.06 0.62 0.65
CA VAL A 135 21.67 -0.15 1.83
C VAL A 135 20.57 -1.16 1.48
N SER A 136 19.57 -0.77 0.68
CA SER A 136 18.53 -1.66 0.18
C SER A 136 19.12 -2.88 -0.53
N ARG A 137 20.07 -2.67 -1.44
CA ARG A 137 20.71 -3.76 -2.19
C ARG A 137 21.59 -4.64 -1.32
N ALA A 138 22.40 -4.03 -0.45
CA ALA A 138 23.32 -4.74 0.43
C ALA A 138 22.58 -5.64 1.44
N LEU A 139 21.39 -5.21 1.88
CA LEU A 139 20.56 -5.94 2.83
C LEU A 139 19.43 -6.76 2.17
N ALA A 140 19.30 -6.69 0.84
CA ALA A 140 18.18 -7.25 0.05
C ALA A 140 16.79 -6.75 0.52
N LEU A 141 16.68 -5.48 0.91
CA LEU A 141 15.44 -4.79 1.30
C LEU A 141 14.70 -4.19 0.09
N GLY A 142 14.69 -4.90 -1.03
CA GLY A 142 14.10 -4.47 -2.29
C GLY A 142 14.21 -5.55 -3.35
N TYR A 143 13.60 -5.32 -4.50
CA TYR A 143 13.57 -6.26 -5.63
C TYR A 143 13.53 -5.49 -6.94
N ASN A 144 14.11 -6.05 -8.00
CA ASN A 144 14.23 -5.38 -9.30
C ASN A 144 14.69 -3.91 -9.13
N ASN A 145 13.97 -2.92 -9.67
CA ASN A 145 14.31 -1.51 -9.47
C ASN A 145 13.65 -0.87 -8.23
N PHE A 146 12.78 -1.59 -7.52
CA PHE A 146 12.15 -1.12 -6.30
C PHE A 146 13.11 -1.36 -5.13
N GLN A 147 13.91 -0.33 -4.80
CA GLN A 147 14.97 -0.39 -3.78
C GLN A 147 14.67 0.57 -2.61
N PRO A 148 13.64 0.29 -1.81
CA PRO A 148 13.11 1.22 -0.79
C PRO A 148 13.93 1.32 0.49
N GLY A 149 14.79 0.34 0.78
CA GLY A 149 15.69 0.39 1.94
C GLY A 149 14.97 0.59 3.28
N PHE A 150 15.41 1.57 4.06
CA PHE A 150 14.87 1.88 5.39
C PHE A 150 13.84 3.01 5.40
N LEU A 151 13.73 3.80 4.32
CA LEU A 151 12.82 4.94 4.26
C LEU A 151 12.22 5.09 2.86
N ILE A 152 10.88 5.12 2.78
CA ILE A 152 10.14 5.44 1.57
C ILE A 152 9.55 6.86 1.62
N PRO A 153 9.32 7.50 0.46
CA PRO A 153 8.43 8.64 0.39
C PRO A 153 7.03 8.25 0.87
N ASN A 154 6.34 9.14 1.59
CA ASN A 154 5.05 8.83 2.19
C ASN A 154 3.96 9.90 1.93
N GLU A 155 4.26 10.92 1.13
CA GLU A 155 3.26 11.92 0.71
C GLU A 155 2.19 11.31 -0.22
N ASN A 156 2.57 10.38 -1.09
CA ASN A 156 1.69 9.75 -2.07
C ASN A 156 1.92 8.23 -2.15
N LEU A 157 1.36 7.49 -1.18
CA LEU A 157 1.49 6.03 -1.15
C LEU A 157 0.85 5.34 -2.36
N THR A 158 -0.17 5.92 -2.99
CA THR A 158 -0.74 5.37 -4.24
C THR A 158 0.31 5.29 -5.34
N TYR A 159 1.11 6.35 -5.51
CA TYR A 159 2.22 6.32 -6.46
C TYR A 159 3.28 5.27 -6.08
N ILE A 160 3.58 5.11 -4.79
CA ILE A 160 4.52 4.08 -4.33
C ILE A 160 3.99 2.66 -4.60
N LYS A 161 2.68 2.42 -4.45
CA LYS A 161 2.00 1.17 -4.82
C LYS A 161 2.22 0.86 -6.30
N GLU A 162 1.95 1.84 -7.17
CA GLU A 162 2.13 1.69 -8.61
C GLU A 162 3.59 1.37 -8.96
N LEU A 163 4.56 2.07 -8.34
CA LEU A 163 5.98 1.78 -8.55
C LEU A 163 6.35 0.35 -8.15
N ALA A 164 5.86 -0.13 -7.01
CA ALA A 164 6.10 -1.49 -6.52
C ALA A 164 5.47 -2.55 -7.43
N LEU A 165 4.20 -2.37 -7.82
CA LEU A 165 3.46 -3.28 -8.70
C LEU A 165 4.07 -3.37 -10.10
N ASN A 166 4.53 -2.24 -10.65
CA ASN A 166 5.20 -2.20 -11.96
C ASN A 166 6.56 -2.94 -11.98
N GLN A 167 7.04 -3.44 -10.83
CA GLN A 167 8.22 -4.28 -10.74
C GLN A 167 7.91 -5.79 -10.68
N SER A 168 6.66 -6.22 -10.88
CA SER A 168 6.30 -7.65 -11.01
C SER A 168 6.88 -8.27 -12.29
N ASP A 169 6.76 -7.57 -13.42
CA ASP A 169 7.43 -7.89 -14.68
C ASP A 169 7.99 -6.61 -15.33
N PRO A 170 9.18 -6.14 -14.89
CA PRO A 170 9.79 -4.94 -15.45
C PRO A 170 10.43 -5.18 -16.84
N GLY A 171 10.35 -6.41 -17.37
CA GLY A 171 11.00 -6.83 -18.61
C GLY A 171 12.54 -6.92 -18.52
N GLY A 172 13.15 -7.47 -19.57
CA GLY A 172 14.62 -7.52 -19.73
C GLY A 172 15.30 -8.68 -18.99
N PHE A 173 16.40 -8.39 -18.26
CA PHE A 173 17.18 -9.38 -17.50
C PHE A 173 16.68 -9.57 -16.06
N TYR A 174 15.61 -8.88 -15.68
CA TYR A 174 15.05 -8.94 -14.35
C TYR A 174 14.16 -10.15 -14.17
N SER A 175 13.93 -10.48 -12.91
CA SER A 175 13.15 -11.66 -12.58
C SER A 175 11.68 -11.28 -12.47
N ILE A 176 10.83 -12.08 -13.11
CA ILE A 176 9.39 -11.98 -12.95
C ILE A 176 9.04 -12.47 -11.55
N GLY A 177 8.12 -11.81 -10.87
CA GLY A 177 7.65 -12.25 -9.56
C GLY A 177 6.30 -11.67 -9.20
N ASP A 178 5.64 -12.35 -8.28
CA ASP A 178 4.38 -11.91 -7.72
C ASP A 178 4.64 -10.76 -6.75
N VAL A 179 4.06 -9.60 -7.04
CA VAL A 179 4.07 -8.44 -6.13
C VAL A 179 2.70 -8.33 -5.49
N ASN A 180 2.68 -8.30 -4.15
CA ASN A 180 1.50 -7.99 -3.37
C ASN A 180 1.74 -6.69 -2.59
N VAL A 181 0.81 -5.74 -2.70
CA VAL A 181 0.88 -4.47 -1.98
C VAL A 181 -0.41 -4.26 -1.20
N GLU A 182 -0.29 -3.95 0.07
CA GLU A 182 -1.42 -3.76 0.97
C GLU A 182 -1.21 -2.50 1.82
N GLU A 183 -2.30 -1.85 2.20
CA GLU A 183 -2.27 -0.72 3.13
C GLU A 183 -3.29 -0.92 4.26
N SER A 184 -2.88 -0.54 5.46
CA SER A 184 -3.72 -0.50 6.67
C SER A 184 -3.63 0.91 7.29
N TYR A 185 -4.15 1.10 8.50
CA TYR A 185 -4.13 2.42 9.14
C TYR A 185 -2.69 2.93 9.40
N ASN A 186 -1.85 2.10 10.02
CA ASN A 186 -0.47 2.49 10.32
C ASN A 186 0.55 2.02 9.29
N PHE A 187 0.22 1.01 8.47
CA PHE A 187 1.24 0.34 7.68
C PHE A 187 0.99 0.29 6.18
N PHE A 188 2.11 0.35 5.47
CA PHE A 188 2.23 0.05 4.05
C PHE A 188 3.07 -1.22 3.87
N TYR A 189 2.50 -2.26 3.26
CA TYR A 189 3.14 -3.54 3.03
C TYR A 189 3.49 -3.73 1.56
N VAL A 190 4.69 -4.25 1.30
CA VAL A 190 5.11 -4.72 -0.02
C VAL A 190 5.71 -6.12 0.13
N GLY A 191 5.13 -7.09 -0.56
CA GLY A 191 5.66 -8.44 -0.72
C GLY A 191 6.06 -8.69 -2.17
N PHE A 192 7.20 -9.35 -2.37
CA PHE A 192 7.66 -9.83 -3.66
C PHE A 192 8.13 -11.28 -3.53
N GLU A 193 7.64 -12.14 -4.43
CA GLU A 193 8.10 -13.51 -4.58
C GLU A 193 8.48 -13.78 -6.03
N GLN A 194 9.76 -13.99 -6.27
CA GLN A 194 10.28 -14.29 -7.60
C GLN A 194 9.75 -15.63 -8.12
N ILE A 195 9.25 -15.64 -9.36
CA ILE A 195 8.83 -16.83 -10.10
C ILE A 195 10.00 -17.32 -10.97
N GLY A 196 10.47 -18.52 -10.65
CA GLY A 196 11.52 -19.19 -11.42
C GLY A 196 12.94 -18.65 -11.17
N GLY A 197 13.92 -19.54 -11.31
CA GLY A 197 15.34 -19.20 -11.14
C GLY A 197 15.76 -19.10 -9.68
N VAL A 198 16.32 -17.96 -9.29
CA VAL A 198 16.79 -17.70 -7.92
C VAL A 198 15.58 -17.32 -7.08
N GLU A 199 15.20 -18.12 -6.09
CA GLU A 199 14.00 -17.84 -5.29
C GLU A 199 14.21 -16.65 -4.34
N GLN A 200 14.13 -15.42 -4.85
CA GLN A 200 14.05 -14.23 -4.01
C GLN A 200 12.65 -14.10 -3.41
N LYS A 201 12.59 -13.87 -2.09
CA LYS A 201 11.37 -13.46 -1.39
C LYS A 201 11.69 -12.25 -0.55
N THR A 202 10.90 -11.20 -0.63
CA THR A 202 11.12 -9.95 0.12
C THR A 202 9.79 -9.39 0.59
N TYR A 203 9.64 -9.23 1.89
CA TYR A 203 8.44 -8.72 2.54
C TYR A 203 8.83 -7.54 3.42
N LEU A 204 8.23 -6.38 3.19
CA LEU A 204 8.58 -5.11 3.80
C LEU A 204 7.33 -4.47 4.36
N ILE A 205 7.41 -3.93 5.58
CA ILE A 205 6.34 -3.17 6.22
C ILE A 205 6.92 -1.83 6.63
N TYR A 206 6.32 -0.76 6.14
CA TYR A 206 6.67 0.62 6.46
C TYR A 206 5.57 1.25 7.31
N ASP A 207 5.96 2.12 8.23
CA ASP A 207 5.04 3.05 8.88
C ASP A 207 4.58 4.10 7.86
N LYS A 208 3.28 4.16 7.60
CA LYS A 208 2.66 5.09 6.64
C LYS A 208 2.87 6.56 7.02
N TRP A 209 2.99 6.87 8.32
CA TRP A 209 3.08 8.24 8.80
C TRP A 209 4.49 8.84 8.67
N THR A 210 5.53 8.00 8.75
CA THR A 210 6.93 8.43 8.66
C THR A 210 7.63 7.94 7.40
N GLY A 211 7.14 6.88 6.77
CA GLY A 211 7.80 6.14 5.70
C GLY A 211 8.90 5.20 6.20
N LEU A 212 9.15 5.11 7.51
CA LEU A 212 10.23 4.28 8.07
C LEU A 212 9.90 2.80 7.99
N LEU A 213 10.91 1.99 7.70
CA LEU A 213 10.78 0.53 7.77
C LEU A 213 10.47 0.11 9.21
N VAL A 214 9.46 -0.72 9.39
CA VAL A 214 9.02 -1.27 10.68
C VAL A 214 9.40 -2.74 10.80
N TRP A 215 9.29 -3.50 9.71
CA TRP A 215 9.69 -4.90 9.68
C TRP A 215 10.08 -5.29 8.26
N ALA A 216 11.08 -6.16 8.14
CA ALA A 216 11.43 -6.77 6.87
C ALA A 216 11.81 -8.24 7.05
N LYS A 217 11.48 -9.04 6.04
CA LYS A 217 11.96 -10.41 5.89
C LYS A 217 12.33 -10.64 4.44
N THR A 218 13.57 -11.03 4.20
CA THR A 218 14.08 -11.25 2.85
C THR A 218 14.94 -12.50 2.77
N SER A 219 14.84 -13.23 1.67
CA SER A 219 15.67 -14.39 1.37
C SER A 219 16.07 -14.40 -0.10
N VAL A 220 17.35 -14.60 -0.40
CA VAL A 220 17.87 -14.67 -1.78
C VAL A 220 19.14 -15.53 -1.81
N LEU A 221 19.24 -16.53 -2.70
CA LEU A 221 20.44 -17.39 -2.82
C LEU A 221 20.96 -17.99 -1.49
N GLY A 222 20.07 -18.29 -0.55
CA GLY A 222 20.44 -18.79 0.79
C GLY A 222 20.84 -17.70 1.79
N TYR A 223 20.98 -16.44 1.37
CA TYR A 223 20.94 -15.30 2.30
C TYR A 223 19.53 -15.19 2.88
N LEU A 224 19.47 -14.81 4.16
CA LEU A 224 18.25 -14.64 4.91
C LEU A 224 18.45 -13.51 5.92
N LEU A 225 17.52 -12.57 5.97
CA LEU A 225 17.48 -11.50 6.95
C LEU A 225 16.03 -11.27 7.37
N GLU A 226 15.77 -11.27 8.66
CA GLU A 226 14.53 -10.80 9.24
C GLU A 226 14.84 -9.78 10.33
N ILE A 227 14.28 -8.58 10.22
CA ILE A 227 14.52 -7.46 11.14
C ILE A 227 13.21 -6.80 11.56
N LYS A 228 13.20 -6.25 12.77
CA LYS A 228 12.08 -5.48 13.33
C LYS A 228 12.60 -4.19 13.95
N SER A 229 11.97 -3.06 13.63
CA SER A 229 12.27 -1.76 14.24
C SER A 229 11.94 -1.77 15.74
N LEU A 230 12.84 -1.23 16.55
CA LEU A 230 12.63 -0.97 17.98
C LEU A 230 12.11 0.46 18.23
N ASN A 231 12.02 1.28 17.18
CA ASN A 231 11.64 2.69 17.26
C ASN A 231 10.16 2.94 16.91
N PHE A 232 9.45 1.95 16.37
CA PHE A 232 8.02 2.10 16.11
C PHE A 232 7.23 2.12 17.41
N THR A 233 6.39 3.14 17.57
CA THR A 233 5.44 3.26 18.68
C THR A 233 4.05 3.50 18.11
N LEU A 234 3.07 2.74 18.60
CA LEU A 234 1.67 3.03 18.31
C LEU A 234 1.30 4.40 18.91
N GLY A 235 0.50 5.18 18.20
CA GLY A 235 -0.02 6.45 18.72
C GLY A 235 -0.95 6.24 19.92
N ASP A 236 -1.22 7.32 20.66
CA ASP A 236 -2.00 7.25 21.91
C ASP A 236 -3.46 7.69 21.74
N SER A 237 -3.90 8.14 20.56
CA SER A 237 -5.26 8.64 20.33
C SER A 237 -5.81 8.10 19.03
N PHE A 238 -6.96 7.46 19.11
CA PHE A 238 -7.66 6.85 17.98
C PHE A 238 -9.05 7.44 17.85
N ILE A 239 -9.43 7.85 16.65
CA ILE A 239 -10.75 8.41 16.36
C ILE A 239 -11.48 7.40 15.49
N TYR A 240 -12.64 6.94 15.96
CA TYR A 240 -13.52 6.06 15.21
C TYR A 240 -14.73 6.85 14.73
N ASN A 241 -14.92 6.91 13.42
CA ASN A 241 -16.11 7.49 12.81
C ASN A 241 -17.25 6.47 12.85
N VAL A 242 -18.38 6.88 13.42
CA VAL A 242 -19.57 6.04 13.54
C VAL A 242 -20.35 6.10 12.23
N ILE A 243 -20.46 4.97 11.55
CA ILE A 243 -21.18 4.83 10.28
C ILE A 243 -22.67 4.65 10.58
N GLN A 244 -22.99 3.72 11.47
CA GLN A 244 -24.34 3.42 11.91
C GLN A 244 -24.40 3.22 13.42
N PHE A 245 -25.50 3.66 14.03
CA PHE A 245 -25.75 3.47 15.44
C PHE A 245 -27.24 3.38 15.73
N SER A 246 -27.67 2.36 16.46
CA SER A 246 -29.01 2.27 17.04
C SER A 246 -28.98 1.66 18.43
N GLY A 247 -29.90 2.12 19.27
CA GLY A 247 -30.02 1.69 20.67
C GLY A 247 -29.13 2.52 21.59
N ALA A 248 -29.72 3.26 22.52
CA ALA A 248 -28.96 3.85 23.62
C ALA A 248 -28.54 2.73 24.58
N THR A 249 -27.29 2.76 25.05
CA THR A 249 -26.74 1.71 25.91
C THR A 249 -26.21 2.30 27.21
N GLY A 250 -26.47 1.57 28.30
CA GLY A 250 -25.91 1.91 29.60
C GLY A 250 -24.47 1.42 29.70
N TRP A 251 -23.58 2.27 30.18
CA TRP A 251 -22.23 1.88 30.59
C TRP A 251 -22.28 1.29 31.99
N TYR A 252 -21.85 0.03 32.12
CA TYR A 252 -21.70 -0.65 33.40
C TYR A 252 -20.23 -1.03 33.57
N ASN A 253 -19.63 -0.62 34.68
CA ASN A 253 -18.29 -1.09 35.00
C ASN A 253 -18.30 -2.58 35.35
N LEU A 254 -17.11 -3.17 35.44
CA LEU A 254 -16.94 -4.61 35.70
C LEU A 254 -17.44 -5.07 37.08
N THR A 255 -17.75 -4.14 37.99
CA THR A 255 -18.44 -4.45 39.28
C THR A 255 -19.96 -4.44 39.18
N GLY A 256 -20.52 -4.18 37.98
CA GLY A 256 -21.94 -4.02 37.73
C GLY A 256 -22.49 -2.64 38.10
N GLY A 257 -21.62 -1.67 38.43
CA GLY A 257 -22.02 -0.31 38.73
C GLY A 257 -22.36 0.45 37.44
N PHE A 258 -23.56 1.02 37.39
CA PHE A 258 -23.99 1.89 36.29
C PHE A 258 -23.27 3.23 36.35
N GLU A 259 -22.66 3.66 35.23
CA GLU A 259 -21.86 4.88 35.15
C GLU A 259 -22.49 5.96 34.25
N GLY A 260 -23.51 5.60 33.48
CA GLY A 260 -24.31 6.52 32.67
C GLY A 260 -24.74 5.88 31.35
N ASP A 261 -25.66 6.53 30.66
CA ASP A 261 -26.01 6.14 29.29
C ASP A 261 -25.10 6.86 28.30
N TRP A 262 -24.61 6.13 27.31
CA TRP A 262 -23.92 6.73 26.17
C TRP A 262 -24.75 6.56 24.90
N ASN A 263 -24.63 7.53 24.01
CA ASN A 263 -25.36 7.56 22.75
C ASN A 263 -24.55 8.34 21.73
N THR A 264 -24.67 7.95 20.47
CA THR A 264 -24.09 8.65 19.32
C THR A 264 -25.03 8.49 18.12
N ASN A 265 -24.59 8.84 16.92
CA ASN A 265 -25.36 8.68 15.69
C ASN A 265 -24.42 8.55 14.48
N SER A 266 -25.01 8.29 13.31
CA SER A 266 -24.27 8.30 12.05
C SER A 266 -23.56 9.64 11.84
N GLY A 267 -22.26 9.58 11.55
CA GLY A 267 -21.37 10.73 11.45
C GLY A 267 -20.87 11.28 12.80
N GLY A 268 -21.23 10.66 13.92
CA GLY A 268 -20.61 10.89 15.23
C GLY A 268 -19.24 10.21 15.34
N GLN A 269 -18.59 10.33 16.50
CA GLN A 269 -17.26 9.79 16.74
C GLN A 269 -17.13 9.10 18.11
N ILE A 270 -16.22 8.14 18.19
CA ILE A 270 -15.70 7.56 19.43
C ILE A 270 -14.20 7.83 19.46
N ILE A 271 -13.76 8.64 20.41
CA ILE A 271 -12.35 9.02 20.58
C ILE A 271 -11.81 8.21 21.75
N ALA A 272 -10.77 7.41 21.49
CA ALA A 272 -10.14 6.54 22.46
C ALA A 272 -8.67 6.93 22.66
N ASN A 273 -8.33 7.37 23.87
CA ASN A 273 -6.97 7.76 24.23
C ASN A 273 -6.33 6.66 25.08
N LEU A 274 -5.30 5.99 24.57
CA LEU A 274 -4.54 4.97 25.28
C LEU A 274 -3.78 5.61 26.45
N THR A 275 -4.11 5.18 27.66
CA THR A 275 -3.52 5.66 28.93
C THR A 275 -2.40 4.75 29.44
N GLY A 276 -2.22 3.58 28.82
CA GLY A 276 -1.17 2.62 29.13
C GLY A 276 -1.67 1.17 29.20
N TYR A 277 -0.80 0.31 29.72
CA TYR A 277 -1.06 -1.12 29.92
C TYR A 277 -1.00 -1.44 31.41
N TYR A 278 -2.08 -2.01 31.93
CA TYR A 278 -2.20 -2.36 33.35
C TYR A 278 -2.76 -3.76 33.51
N ASN A 279 -2.68 -4.32 34.71
CA ASN A 279 -3.33 -5.59 35.00
C ASN A 279 -4.85 -5.44 34.82
N LYS A 280 -5.50 -6.54 34.45
CA LYS A 280 -6.94 -6.70 34.42
C LYS A 280 -7.54 -6.28 35.75
N ASP A 281 -8.74 -5.73 35.64
CA ASP A 281 -9.58 -5.60 36.81
C ASP A 281 -9.83 -7.01 37.38
N PRO A 282 -9.69 -7.23 38.71
CA PRO A 282 -9.99 -8.53 39.32
C PRO A 282 -11.43 -9.01 39.08
N ASN A 283 -12.34 -8.11 38.69
CA ASN A 283 -13.72 -8.39 38.31
C ASN A 283 -13.90 -8.52 36.79
N ASP A 284 -12.83 -8.59 36.00
CA ASP A 284 -12.90 -9.05 34.61
C ASP A 284 -13.00 -10.58 34.59
N TRP A 285 -14.15 -11.11 35.01
CA TRP A 285 -14.39 -12.56 35.16
C TRP A 285 -14.55 -13.28 33.83
N GLY A 286 -14.53 -12.54 32.72
CA GLY A 286 -14.89 -13.05 31.42
C GLY A 286 -13.75 -13.06 30.41
N ASN A 287 -12.93 -12.02 30.29
CA ASN A 287 -12.09 -11.92 29.10
C ASN A 287 -10.98 -12.99 29.03
N VAL A 288 -10.92 -13.77 27.93
CA VAL A 288 -9.88 -14.78 27.68
C VAL A 288 -8.50 -14.23 27.33
N ILE A 289 -8.39 -12.92 27.07
CA ILE A 289 -7.13 -12.32 26.59
C ILE A 289 -6.23 -11.94 27.76
N ASP A 290 -5.00 -12.44 27.83
CA ASP A 290 -4.12 -12.34 29.01
C ASP A 290 -3.70 -10.90 29.42
N ASP A 291 -3.20 -10.79 30.65
CA ASP A 291 -2.53 -9.60 31.20
C ASP A 291 -1.14 -9.33 30.57
N PRO A 292 -0.67 -8.07 30.54
CA PRO A 292 -1.40 -6.84 30.85
C PRO A 292 -2.34 -6.43 29.71
N ILE A 293 -3.36 -5.63 30.03
CA ILE A 293 -4.36 -5.17 29.06
C ILE A 293 -4.27 -3.66 28.83
N PRO A 294 -4.66 -3.14 27.65
CA PRO A 294 -4.70 -1.71 27.38
C PRO A 294 -5.81 -1.01 28.17
N TRP A 295 -5.62 0.27 28.51
CA TRP A 295 -6.62 1.09 29.19
C TRP A 295 -6.79 2.43 28.48
N PHE A 296 -8.02 2.95 28.43
CA PHE A 296 -8.35 4.12 27.64
C PHE A 296 -9.17 5.17 28.39
N ASP A 297 -8.98 6.42 28.03
CA ASP A 297 -9.97 7.47 28.20
C ASP A 297 -10.84 7.53 26.95
N ILE A 298 -12.16 7.48 27.12
CA ILE A 298 -13.13 7.45 26.03
C ILE A 298 -13.95 8.74 26.03
N GLU A 299 -14.11 9.31 24.84
CA GLU A 299 -15.05 10.39 24.56
C GLU A 299 -15.99 9.97 23.42
N ILE A 300 -17.30 10.05 23.68
CA ILE A 300 -18.35 9.79 22.70
C ILE A 300 -18.91 11.12 22.23
N VAL A 301 -18.89 11.31 20.91
CA VAL A 301 -19.27 12.55 20.24
C VAL A 301 -20.45 12.29 19.33
N GLU A 302 -21.53 13.05 19.52
CA GLU A 302 -22.73 12.98 18.68
C GLU A 302 -22.66 14.05 17.58
N ASN A 303 -23.11 13.72 16.37
CA ASN A 303 -23.24 14.67 15.28
C ASN A 303 -24.63 15.31 15.27
N LYS A 304 -24.74 16.54 15.79
CA LYS A 304 -25.98 17.32 15.78
C LYS A 304 -25.97 18.26 14.60
N THR A 305 -26.64 17.88 13.51
CA THR A 305 -26.81 18.73 12.31
C THR A 305 -25.48 19.17 11.67
N GLY A 306 -24.47 18.30 11.69
CA GLY A 306 -23.11 18.58 11.20
C GLY A 306 -22.16 19.15 12.25
N ILE A 307 -22.63 19.35 13.50
CA ILE A 307 -21.82 19.85 14.61
C ILE A 307 -21.54 18.71 15.57
N LEU A 308 -20.27 18.35 15.69
CA LEU A 308 -19.77 17.37 16.65
C LEU A 308 -19.85 17.93 18.07
N THR A 309 -20.57 17.23 18.95
CA THR A 309 -20.76 17.62 20.35
C THR A 309 -20.48 16.43 21.27
N THR A 310 -19.57 16.60 22.21
CA THR A 310 -19.30 15.61 23.26
C THR A 310 -20.59 15.31 24.04
N ASN A 311 -20.97 14.03 24.06
CA ASN A 311 -22.16 13.56 24.76
C ASN A 311 -21.82 12.78 26.03
N PHE A 312 -20.74 11.99 26.01
CA PHE A 312 -20.32 11.14 27.12
C PHE A 312 -18.80 11.06 27.19
N THR A 313 -18.24 11.04 28.40
CA THR A 313 -16.80 10.89 28.62
C THR A 313 -16.56 9.98 29.80
N ILE A 314 -15.60 9.07 29.69
CA ILE A 314 -15.23 8.18 30.78
C ILE A 314 -13.73 7.90 30.75
N ALA A 315 -13.09 7.92 31.91
CA ALA A 315 -11.63 7.84 32.02
C ALA A 315 -11.18 6.50 32.56
N ASN A 316 -10.02 6.03 32.09
CA ASN A 316 -9.32 4.85 32.56
C ASN A 316 -10.22 3.61 32.57
N ARG A 317 -10.63 3.18 31.38
CA ARG A 317 -11.45 1.98 31.16
C ARG A 317 -10.62 0.92 30.47
N SER A 318 -10.71 -0.30 30.98
CA SER A 318 -9.93 -1.40 30.47
C SER A 318 -10.42 -1.82 29.09
N ASN A 319 -9.53 -2.32 28.23
CA ASN A 319 -9.89 -2.75 26.89
C ASN A 319 -10.98 -3.85 26.89
N SER A 320 -11.00 -4.74 27.89
CA SER A 320 -12.09 -5.71 28.05
C SER A 320 -13.43 -5.03 28.32
N GLU A 321 -13.43 -4.00 29.17
CA GLU A 321 -14.64 -3.25 29.51
C GLU A 321 -15.19 -2.52 28.29
N LEU A 322 -14.30 -1.98 27.44
CA LEU A 322 -14.71 -1.43 26.14
C LEU A 322 -15.31 -2.49 25.24
N GLY A 323 -14.72 -3.69 25.20
CA GLY A 323 -15.26 -4.85 24.49
C GLY A 323 -16.72 -5.11 24.86
N TRP A 324 -17.02 -5.12 26.17
CA TRP A 324 -18.37 -5.25 26.67
C TRP A 324 -19.27 -4.05 26.35
N ALA A 325 -18.80 -2.83 26.63
CA ALA A 325 -19.61 -1.62 26.50
C ALA A 325 -20.05 -1.36 25.06
N PHE A 326 -19.21 -1.72 24.09
CA PHE A 326 -19.45 -1.55 22.66
C PHE A 326 -19.91 -2.83 21.95
N THR A 327 -20.01 -3.96 22.65
CA THR A 327 -20.28 -5.28 22.07
C THR A 327 -19.25 -5.68 20.99
N LEU A 328 -17.97 -5.38 21.24
CA LEU A 328 -16.84 -5.71 20.36
C LEU A 328 -16.27 -7.08 20.75
N GLY A 329 -17.07 -8.11 20.50
CA GLY A 329 -16.74 -9.48 20.87
C GLY A 329 -17.98 -10.31 21.16
N TYR A 330 -17.76 -11.53 21.63
CA TYR A 330 -18.81 -12.49 21.99
C TYR A 330 -18.31 -13.39 23.11
N ASN A 331 -19.22 -13.82 23.97
CA ASN A 331 -18.89 -14.60 25.16
C ASN A 331 -17.71 -13.97 25.92
N TYR A 332 -16.63 -14.74 26.07
CA TYR A 332 -15.43 -14.32 26.76
C TYR A 332 -14.33 -13.79 25.81
N PHE A 333 -14.54 -13.84 24.49
CA PHE A 333 -13.66 -13.22 23.51
C PHE A 333 -14.05 -11.74 23.35
N GLN A 334 -13.45 -10.88 24.18
CA GLN A 334 -13.73 -9.43 24.23
C GLN A 334 -12.47 -8.62 23.88
N PRO A 335 -12.07 -8.60 22.60
CA PRO A 335 -10.84 -7.96 22.12
C PRO A 335 -10.82 -6.44 22.18
N GLY A 336 -11.98 -5.77 22.32
CA GLY A 336 -12.04 -4.32 22.48
C GLY A 336 -11.44 -3.55 21.31
N LEU A 337 -10.80 -2.41 21.59
CA LEU A 337 -10.18 -1.55 20.58
C LEU A 337 -8.73 -1.95 20.23
N LEU A 338 -8.08 -2.76 21.07
CA LEU A 338 -6.69 -3.15 20.87
C LEU A 338 -6.43 -4.60 21.28
N LEU A 339 -6.26 -5.49 20.31
CA LEU A 339 -6.01 -6.92 20.47
C LEU A 339 -4.55 -7.18 20.93
N GLN A 340 -4.30 -7.22 22.24
CA GLN A 340 -2.94 -7.21 22.80
C GLN A 340 -2.09 -8.48 22.58
N ILE A 341 -2.70 -9.61 22.22
CA ILE A 341 -1.99 -10.87 21.94
C ILE A 341 -1.70 -11.05 20.44
N ILE A 342 -1.70 -9.96 19.66
CA ILE A 342 -1.56 -10.00 18.20
C ILE A 342 -0.24 -10.61 17.74
N ASP A 343 0.83 -10.51 18.56
CA ASP A 343 2.11 -11.18 18.30
C ASP A 343 1.98 -12.72 18.29
N ASN A 344 0.87 -13.26 18.80
CA ASN A 344 0.50 -14.68 18.74
C ASN A 344 -0.86 -14.87 18.07
N LEU A 345 -0.95 -14.60 16.77
CA LEU A 345 -2.16 -14.79 15.96
C LEU A 345 -2.76 -16.20 16.09
N THR A 346 -1.94 -17.24 16.20
CA THR A 346 -2.45 -18.60 16.42
C THR A 346 -3.29 -18.69 17.69
N ARG A 347 -2.83 -18.06 18.79
CA ARG A 347 -3.59 -17.99 20.04
C ARG A 347 -4.88 -17.17 19.89
N VAL A 348 -4.84 -16.04 19.18
CA VAL A 348 -6.04 -15.24 18.87
C VAL A 348 -7.10 -16.12 18.20
N LYS A 349 -6.75 -16.80 17.11
CA LYS A 349 -7.69 -17.63 16.34
C LYS A 349 -8.29 -18.75 17.18
N ILE A 350 -7.45 -19.42 17.98
CA ILE A 350 -7.90 -20.48 18.89
C ILE A 350 -8.91 -19.93 19.89
N LEU A 351 -8.63 -18.78 20.51
CA LEU A 351 -9.52 -18.17 21.49
C LEU A 351 -10.85 -17.74 20.86
N ALA A 352 -10.81 -17.08 19.69
CA ALA A 352 -12.01 -16.72 18.93
C ALA A 352 -12.89 -17.95 18.64
N ILE A 353 -12.31 -19.02 18.09
CA ILE A 353 -13.05 -20.25 17.76
C ILE A 353 -13.57 -20.96 19.01
N GLN A 354 -12.78 -21.04 20.08
CA GLN A 354 -13.20 -21.70 21.32
C GLN A 354 -14.41 -21.00 21.95
N GLU A 355 -14.36 -19.67 21.97
CA GLU A 355 -15.43 -18.86 22.55
C GLU A 355 -16.69 -18.82 21.67
N ALA A 356 -16.66 -19.29 20.42
CA ALA A 356 -17.86 -19.47 19.61
C ALA A 356 -18.87 -20.47 20.20
N SER A 357 -18.42 -21.34 21.11
CA SER A 357 -19.21 -22.40 21.76
C SER A 357 -19.60 -22.09 23.22
N GLY A 358 -19.50 -20.81 23.60
CA GLY A 358 -19.75 -20.34 24.96
C GLY A 358 -21.24 -20.24 25.32
N PHE A 359 -21.63 -19.13 25.95
CA PHE A 359 -23.02 -18.88 26.32
C PHE A 359 -23.90 -18.62 25.08
N ALA A 360 -23.40 -17.80 24.16
CA ALA A 360 -23.91 -17.64 22.81
C ALA A 360 -23.19 -18.62 21.88
N ASN A 361 -23.90 -19.59 21.33
CA ASN A 361 -23.33 -20.48 20.32
C ASN A 361 -23.39 -19.79 18.95
N GLY A 362 -22.34 -19.90 18.16
CA GLY A 362 -22.30 -19.30 16.82
C GLY A 362 -21.20 -19.87 15.94
N LEU A 363 -21.17 -19.41 14.69
CA LEU A 363 -20.13 -19.70 13.72
C LEU A 363 -19.09 -18.58 13.76
N VAL A 364 -17.80 -18.95 13.79
CA VAL A 364 -16.69 -18.00 13.65
C VAL A 364 -16.00 -18.21 12.31
N THR A 365 -15.86 -17.13 11.56
CA THR A 365 -15.06 -17.05 10.32
C THR A 365 -13.87 -16.15 10.56
N ILE A 366 -12.69 -16.57 10.09
CA ILE A 366 -11.45 -15.82 10.24
C ILE A 366 -10.82 -15.69 8.86
N GLU A 367 -10.58 -14.45 8.46
CA GLU A 367 -9.94 -14.08 7.19
C GLU A 367 -8.70 -13.24 7.49
N GLU A 368 -7.63 -13.41 6.72
CA GLU A 368 -6.37 -12.72 6.96
C GLU A 368 -5.69 -12.31 5.67
N THR A 369 -5.05 -11.15 5.74
CA THR A 369 -4.10 -10.64 4.76
C THR A 369 -2.72 -10.52 5.42
N PRO A 370 -1.69 -10.03 4.71
CA PRO A 370 -0.45 -9.61 5.33
C PRO A 370 -0.59 -8.61 6.49
N LEU A 371 -1.46 -7.59 6.38
CA LEU A 371 -1.58 -6.53 7.39
C LEU A 371 -2.78 -6.67 8.35
N ILE A 372 -3.86 -7.34 7.97
CA ILE A 372 -5.09 -7.39 8.77
C ILE A 372 -5.58 -8.81 9.08
N ILE A 373 -6.33 -8.92 10.17
CA ILE A 373 -7.13 -10.10 10.54
C ILE A 373 -8.57 -9.66 10.76
N LYS A 374 -9.50 -10.35 10.10
CA LYS A 374 -10.93 -10.17 10.25
C LYS A 374 -11.51 -11.37 10.97
N ILE A 375 -12.31 -11.10 12.00
CA ILE A 375 -12.98 -12.12 12.82
C ILE A 375 -14.47 -11.81 12.80
N THR A 376 -15.25 -12.71 12.23
CA THR A 376 -16.72 -12.63 12.21
C THR A 376 -17.31 -13.71 13.11
N PHE A 377 -18.33 -13.37 13.87
CA PHE A 377 -19.16 -14.25 14.68
C PHE A 377 -20.63 -14.05 14.33
N ASP A 378 -21.30 -15.15 13.99
CA ASP A 378 -22.73 -15.20 13.68
C ASP A 378 -23.41 -16.16 14.66
N GLN A 379 -24.26 -15.64 15.54
CA GLN A 379 -24.90 -16.41 16.59
C GLN A 379 -25.97 -17.35 16.03
N THR A 380 -25.81 -18.65 16.30
CA THR A 380 -26.83 -19.67 16.00
C THR A 380 -28.03 -19.50 16.91
N ASP A 381 -29.23 -19.44 16.31
CA ASP A 381 -30.52 -19.27 16.99
C ASP A 381 -30.62 -17.97 17.84
N GLY A 382 -29.76 -16.98 17.58
CA GLY A 382 -29.77 -15.68 18.24
C GLY A 382 -29.76 -14.52 17.25
N GLU A 383 -29.53 -13.32 17.79
CA GLU A 383 -29.58 -12.06 17.01
C GLU A 383 -28.23 -11.34 17.05
N GLN A 384 -27.18 -11.98 17.59
CA GLN A 384 -25.85 -11.38 17.61
C GLN A 384 -25.08 -11.69 16.30
N GLU A 385 -24.68 -10.62 15.63
CA GLU A 385 -23.70 -10.64 14.55
C GLU A 385 -22.57 -9.68 14.93
N THR A 386 -21.32 -10.10 14.76
CA THR A 386 -20.16 -9.27 15.11
C THR A 386 -19.04 -9.52 14.12
N SER A 387 -18.55 -8.50 13.44
CA SER A 387 -17.39 -8.56 12.55
C SER A 387 -16.38 -7.48 12.93
N LEU A 388 -15.13 -7.89 13.16
CA LEU A 388 -14.06 -7.04 13.67
C LEU A 388 -12.83 -7.19 12.78
N ILE A 389 -12.26 -6.07 12.32
CA ILE A 389 -11.02 -6.04 11.57
C ILE A 389 -9.93 -5.40 12.44
N TYR A 390 -8.84 -6.14 12.67
CA TYR A 390 -7.68 -5.70 13.44
C TYR A 390 -6.42 -5.64 12.58
N GLU A 391 -5.54 -4.67 12.85
CA GLU A 391 -4.21 -4.58 12.26
C GLU A 391 -3.24 -5.56 12.95
N LYS A 392 -2.60 -6.46 12.20
CA LYS A 392 -1.81 -7.60 12.72
C LYS A 392 -0.52 -7.22 13.44
N ARG A 393 -0.04 -5.99 13.30
CA ARG A 393 1.23 -5.54 13.90
C ARG A 393 1.04 -4.74 15.18
N THR A 394 -0.10 -4.07 15.32
CA THR A 394 -0.43 -3.23 16.50
C THR A 394 -1.54 -3.85 17.33
N GLY A 395 -2.38 -4.69 16.72
CA GLY A 395 -3.63 -5.17 17.28
C GLY A 395 -4.73 -4.12 17.25
N LEU A 396 -4.54 -2.97 16.60
CA LEU A 396 -5.50 -1.87 16.60
C LEU A 396 -6.76 -2.27 15.83
N LEU A 397 -7.94 -2.03 16.43
CA LEU A 397 -9.22 -2.18 15.75
C LEU A 397 -9.30 -1.14 14.64
N LEU A 398 -9.51 -1.59 13.41
CA LEU A 398 -9.63 -0.74 12.22
C LEU A 398 -11.09 -0.52 11.85
N TRP A 399 -11.92 -1.55 11.99
CA TRP A 399 -13.34 -1.49 11.70
C TRP A 399 -14.09 -2.50 12.56
N ALA A 400 -15.31 -2.13 12.95
CA ALA A 400 -16.22 -3.00 13.66
C ALA A 400 -17.65 -2.82 13.16
N TYR A 401 -18.33 -3.96 13.02
CA TYR A 401 -19.77 -4.06 12.92
C TYR A 401 -20.26 -5.00 14.02
N THR A 402 -21.26 -4.60 14.78
CA THR A 402 -21.89 -5.46 15.77
C THR A 402 -23.38 -5.12 15.89
N SER A 403 -24.21 -6.14 15.88
CA SER A 403 -25.65 -6.02 16.10
C SER A 403 -26.11 -7.07 17.11
N ILE A 404 -26.96 -6.69 18.06
CA ILE A 404 -27.62 -7.61 19.00
C ILE A 404 -29.00 -7.06 19.37
N GLY A 405 -30.06 -7.72 18.91
CA GLY A 405 -31.42 -7.20 19.05
C GLY A 405 -31.58 -5.83 18.40
N ASP A 406 -32.00 -4.82 19.18
CA ASP A 406 -32.15 -3.44 18.70
C ASP A 406 -30.84 -2.62 18.72
N TYR A 407 -29.77 -3.16 19.30
CA TYR A 407 -28.46 -2.52 19.31
C TYR A 407 -27.73 -2.77 18.00
N LEU A 408 -27.16 -1.70 17.44
CA LEU A 408 -26.28 -1.77 16.28
C LEU A 408 -25.19 -0.71 16.43
N LEU A 409 -23.95 -1.10 16.20
CA LEU A 409 -22.81 -0.20 16.09
C LEU A 409 -21.97 -0.62 14.89
N GLU A 410 -21.80 0.30 13.95
CA GLU A 410 -20.83 0.19 12.87
C GLU A 410 -19.90 1.40 12.95
N MET A 411 -18.58 1.15 13.02
CA MET A 411 -17.58 2.20 13.11
C MET A 411 -16.29 1.81 12.38
N THR A 412 -15.59 2.83 11.87
CA THR A 412 -14.27 2.68 11.23
C THR A 412 -13.30 3.65 11.88
N ILE A 413 -12.04 3.26 12.06
CA ILE A 413 -11.00 4.21 12.45
C ILE A 413 -10.84 5.27 11.34
N ASP A 414 -10.54 6.49 11.73
CA ASP A 414 -10.39 7.61 10.81
C ASP A 414 -9.39 7.28 9.70
N ASP A 415 -9.65 7.76 8.48
CA ASP A 415 -8.85 7.48 7.28
C ASP A 415 -8.66 5.98 6.89
N TYR A 416 -9.39 5.05 7.50
CA TYR A 416 -9.41 3.64 7.07
C TYR A 416 -10.66 3.29 6.25
N VAL A 417 -10.44 2.57 5.15
CA VAL A 417 -11.50 2.06 4.25
C VAL A 417 -11.64 0.55 4.49
N PRO A 418 -12.79 0.04 4.96
CA PRO A 418 -12.97 -1.37 5.29
C PRO A 418 -12.80 -2.31 4.11
N TRP A 419 -12.21 -3.47 4.35
CA TRP A 419 -11.91 -4.48 3.33
C TRP A 419 -13.16 -4.95 2.54
N GLU A 420 -14.33 -5.07 3.17
CA GLU A 420 -15.55 -5.49 2.45
C GLU A 420 -16.14 -4.41 1.53
N SER A 421 -15.75 -3.14 1.71
CA SER A 421 -16.20 -2.05 0.84
C SER A 421 -15.50 -2.02 -0.52
N THR A 422 -14.55 -2.94 -0.77
CA THR A 422 -13.94 -3.16 -2.09
C THR A 422 -14.65 -4.26 -2.89
N GLY A 423 -15.85 -4.70 -2.48
CA GLY A 423 -16.75 -5.49 -3.32
C GLY A 423 -17.22 -4.65 -4.50
N GLU A 424 -16.82 -5.07 -5.71
CA GLU A 424 -16.74 -4.23 -6.91
C GLU A 424 -15.90 -2.98 -6.64
N GLU A 425 -14.65 -2.95 -7.11
CA GLU A 425 -14.10 -1.66 -7.52
C GLU A 425 -15.17 -1.04 -8.42
N ILE A 426 -15.86 -0.03 -7.90
CA ILE A 426 -16.59 0.91 -8.74
C ILE A 426 -15.48 1.51 -9.58
N SER A 427 -15.17 0.87 -10.71
CA SER A 427 -14.28 1.39 -11.75
C SER A 427 -14.64 2.86 -11.83
N PRO A 428 -13.76 3.76 -11.37
CA PRO A 428 -14.16 5.07 -10.88
C PRO A 428 -14.98 5.70 -11.98
N THR A 429 -16.32 5.76 -11.79
CA THR A 429 -17.26 5.93 -12.91
C THR A 429 -16.68 6.97 -13.85
N PRO A 430 -16.17 6.54 -15.03
CA PRO A 430 -15.13 7.27 -15.73
C PRO A 430 -15.60 8.68 -15.87
N ASN A 431 -14.96 9.60 -15.12
CA ASN A 431 -15.53 10.91 -14.88
C ASN A 431 -15.85 11.49 -16.24
N PHE A 432 -17.14 11.60 -16.55
CA PHE A 432 -17.61 11.98 -17.88
C PHE A 432 -16.96 13.32 -18.28
N PHE A 433 -16.67 14.15 -17.28
CA PHE A 433 -15.92 15.39 -17.42
C PHE A 433 -14.46 15.17 -17.85
N LEU A 434 -13.73 14.19 -17.33
CA LEU A 434 -12.37 13.84 -17.77
C LEU A 434 -12.37 13.26 -19.19
N LYS A 435 -13.35 12.42 -19.56
CA LYS A 435 -13.52 11.96 -20.96
C LYS A 435 -13.80 13.14 -21.91
N ILE A 436 -14.46 14.20 -21.44
CA ILE A 436 -14.84 15.37 -22.26
C ILE A 436 -13.83 16.53 -22.18
N LEU A 437 -12.97 16.57 -21.16
CA LEU A 437 -12.00 17.65 -20.93
C LEU A 437 -11.10 17.92 -22.16
N PRO A 438 -10.56 16.90 -22.87
CA PRO A 438 -9.79 17.12 -24.09
C PRO A 438 -10.63 17.83 -25.17
N TYR A 439 -11.90 17.46 -25.32
CA TYR A 439 -12.80 18.07 -26.30
C TYR A 439 -13.15 19.51 -25.94
N ILE A 440 -13.36 19.81 -24.66
CA ILE A 440 -13.58 21.19 -24.18
C ILE A 440 -12.35 22.05 -24.46
N VAL A 441 -11.13 21.54 -24.21
CA VAL A 441 -9.88 22.24 -24.50
C VAL A 441 -9.73 22.50 -26.00
N ILE A 442 -9.99 21.49 -26.85
CA ILE A 442 -9.95 21.62 -28.32
C ILE A 442 -10.96 22.66 -28.81
N ILE A 443 -12.20 22.61 -28.34
CA ILE A 443 -13.26 23.55 -28.72
C ILE A 443 -12.87 24.98 -28.28
N SER A 444 -12.36 25.13 -27.06
CA SER A 444 -11.98 26.43 -26.50
C SER A 444 -10.81 27.06 -27.25
N ILE A 445 -9.77 26.28 -27.55
CA ILE A 445 -8.62 26.73 -28.35
C ILE A 445 -9.07 27.09 -29.77
N SER A 446 -9.93 26.28 -30.38
CA SER A 446 -10.47 26.53 -31.72
C SER A 446 -11.27 27.83 -31.78
N ILE A 447 -12.14 28.08 -30.78
CA ILE A 447 -12.91 29.32 -30.67
C ILE A 447 -11.99 30.53 -30.50
N LEU A 448 -10.98 30.45 -29.62
CA LEU A 448 -10.03 31.54 -29.39
C LEU A 448 -9.24 31.89 -30.65
N ILE A 449 -8.82 30.89 -31.41
CA ILE A 449 -8.08 31.08 -32.67
C ILE A 449 -8.99 31.68 -33.75
N ILE A 450 -10.23 31.20 -33.89
CA ILE A 450 -11.20 31.75 -34.84
C ILE A 450 -11.52 33.20 -34.48
N ALA A 451 -11.78 33.49 -33.20
CA ALA A 451 -12.04 34.85 -32.72
C ALA A 451 -10.82 35.77 -32.95
N GLY A 452 -9.61 35.29 -32.62
CA GLY A 452 -8.36 36.01 -32.85
C GLY A 452 -8.12 36.32 -34.32
N SER A 453 -8.38 35.36 -35.21
CA SER A 453 -8.25 35.56 -36.67
C SER A 453 -9.29 36.54 -37.24
N LEU A 454 -10.53 36.51 -36.73
CA LEU A 454 -11.58 37.46 -37.10
C LEU A 454 -11.24 38.89 -36.65
N ILE A 455 -10.74 39.06 -35.42
CA ILE A 455 -10.29 40.36 -34.90
C ILE A 455 -9.10 40.86 -35.72
N ALA A 456 -8.08 40.04 -35.94
CA ALA A 456 -6.90 40.39 -36.73
C ALA A 456 -7.26 40.78 -38.18
N SER A 457 -8.27 40.15 -38.77
CA SER A 457 -8.74 40.46 -40.13
C SER A 457 -9.34 41.87 -40.28
N ARG A 458 -9.85 42.46 -39.18
CA ARG A 458 -10.43 43.81 -39.16
C ARG A 458 -9.38 44.92 -39.05
N PHE A 459 -8.17 44.61 -38.61
CA PHE A 459 -7.07 45.57 -38.55
C PHE A 459 -6.27 45.55 -39.86
N LYS A 460 -6.04 46.73 -40.47
CA LYS A 460 -5.15 46.91 -41.64
C LYS A 460 -3.70 46.68 -41.21
N THR A 461 -3.31 45.43 -41.04
CA THR A 461 -1.95 45.00 -40.71
C THR A 461 -1.40 44.11 -41.81
N ASP A 462 -0.07 44.09 -41.97
CA ASP A 462 0.63 43.25 -42.94
C ASP A 462 0.50 41.73 -42.64
N LEU A 463 -0.14 41.37 -41.53
CA LEU A 463 -0.45 40.01 -41.10
C LEU A 463 -1.34 39.24 -42.10
N LYS A 464 -2.05 39.91 -43.00
CA LYS A 464 -2.81 39.23 -44.09
C LYS A 464 -1.95 38.26 -44.91
N LYS A 465 -0.65 38.50 -45.02
CA LYS A 465 0.29 37.60 -45.73
C LYS A 465 0.49 36.26 -45.01
N PHE A 466 0.22 36.20 -43.70
CA PHE A 466 0.44 35.03 -42.86
C PHE A 466 -0.81 34.18 -42.58
N ASN A 467 -2.01 34.65 -42.97
CA ASN A 467 -3.27 33.96 -42.71
C ASN A 467 -3.29 32.49 -43.20
N LYS A 468 -2.64 32.19 -44.33
CA LYS A 468 -2.54 30.81 -44.85
C LYS A 468 -1.69 29.90 -43.95
N TYR A 469 -0.63 30.43 -43.34
CA TYR A 469 0.25 29.66 -42.45
C TYR A 469 -0.38 29.44 -41.09
N ILE A 470 -1.12 30.44 -40.58
CA ILE A 470 -1.91 30.31 -39.35
C ILE A 470 -2.96 29.20 -39.53
N LEU A 471 -3.70 29.19 -40.64
CA LEU A 471 -4.69 28.14 -40.90
C LEU A 471 -4.07 26.73 -40.98
N ILE A 472 -2.90 26.59 -41.62
CA ILE A 472 -2.18 25.31 -41.69
C ILE A 472 -1.74 24.85 -40.30
N ALA A 473 -1.22 25.75 -39.46
CA ALA A 473 -0.82 25.42 -38.09
C ALA A 473 -2.02 24.94 -37.25
N VAL A 474 -3.19 25.55 -37.42
CA VAL A 474 -4.42 25.15 -36.73
C VAL A 474 -4.88 23.76 -37.13
N ILE A 475 -4.88 23.45 -38.43
CA ILE A 475 -5.23 22.11 -38.93
C ILE A 475 -4.23 21.07 -38.38
N ALA A 476 -2.93 21.37 -38.41
CA ALA A 476 -1.91 20.46 -37.91
C ALA A 476 -2.09 20.15 -36.41
N VAL A 477 -2.32 21.18 -35.59
CA VAL A 477 -2.57 21.02 -34.14
C VAL A 477 -3.86 20.24 -33.89
N ALA A 478 -4.95 20.54 -34.62
CA ALA A 478 -6.22 19.83 -34.46
C ALA A 478 -6.11 18.36 -34.86
N SER A 479 -5.45 18.05 -35.98
CA SER A 479 -5.23 16.66 -36.42
C SER A 479 -4.33 15.88 -35.47
N PHE A 480 -3.25 16.49 -34.97
CA PHE A 480 -2.34 15.85 -34.01
C PHE A 480 -3.04 15.58 -32.67
N THR A 481 -3.83 16.54 -32.17
CA THR A 481 -4.59 16.37 -30.93
C THR A 481 -5.68 15.30 -31.09
N SER A 482 -6.39 15.28 -32.23
CA SER A 482 -7.41 14.27 -32.50
C SER A 482 -6.83 12.85 -32.61
N PHE A 483 -5.59 12.71 -33.09
CA PHE A 483 -4.88 11.44 -33.12
C PHE A 483 -4.58 10.95 -31.70
N PHE A 484 -4.04 11.81 -30.82
CA PHE A 484 -3.79 11.47 -29.42
C PHE A 484 -5.07 11.07 -28.66
N VAL A 485 -6.17 11.80 -28.88
CA VAL A 485 -7.47 11.48 -28.28
C VAL A 485 -8.00 10.13 -28.77
N PHE A 486 -7.88 9.84 -30.07
CA PHE A 486 -8.28 8.55 -30.63
C PHE A 486 -7.44 7.40 -30.05
N THR A 487 -6.13 7.57 -29.95
CA THR A 487 -5.25 6.55 -29.36
C THR A 487 -5.51 6.32 -27.87
N SER A 488 -5.87 7.37 -27.11
CA SER A 488 -6.25 7.24 -25.70
C SER A 488 -7.67 6.70 -25.47
N SER A 489 -8.51 6.65 -26.52
CA SER A 489 -9.89 6.14 -26.45
C SER A 489 -10.02 4.66 -26.81
N ILE A 490 -8.92 4.01 -27.21
CA ILE A 490 -8.86 2.56 -27.32
C ILE A 490 -8.71 2.03 -25.90
N GLU A 491 -9.84 1.68 -25.26
CA GLU A 491 -9.84 0.91 -24.02
C GLU A 491 -9.21 -0.45 -24.35
N VAL A 492 -7.91 -0.59 -24.06
CA VAL A 492 -7.29 -1.90 -23.94
C VAL A 492 -7.88 -2.48 -22.67
N GLY A 493 -8.66 -3.55 -22.77
CA GLY A 493 -9.21 -4.22 -21.60
C GLY A 493 -8.08 -4.47 -20.60
N GLU A 494 -8.31 -4.09 -19.34
CA GLU A 494 -7.34 -4.37 -18.29
C GLU A 494 -7.10 -5.88 -18.25
N VAL A 495 -5.83 -6.24 -18.22
CA VAL A 495 -5.42 -7.63 -18.11
C VAL A 495 -5.44 -7.97 -16.63
N ASN A 496 -6.41 -8.78 -16.21
CA ASN A 496 -6.47 -9.28 -14.84
C ASN A 496 -5.15 -9.98 -14.48
N THR A 497 -4.73 -9.86 -13.23
CA THR A 497 -3.50 -10.50 -12.73
C THR A 497 -3.66 -12.02 -12.71
N PRO A 498 -2.62 -12.79 -13.08
CA PRO A 498 -2.69 -14.25 -13.00
C PRO A 498 -2.87 -14.69 -11.55
N LEU A 499 -3.84 -15.58 -11.33
CA LEU A 499 -4.10 -16.18 -10.04
C LEU A 499 -3.40 -17.54 -9.99
N ARG A 500 -2.93 -17.95 -8.82
CA ARG A 500 -2.28 -19.26 -8.68
C ARG A 500 -3.22 -20.41 -9.00
N GLU A 501 -4.49 -20.26 -8.63
CA GLU A 501 -5.56 -21.22 -8.84
C GLU A 501 -6.87 -20.46 -9.02
N VAL A 502 -7.72 -20.94 -9.92
CA VAL A 502 -9.12 -20.53 -10.04
C VAL A 502 -10.01 -21.74 -10.18
N SER A 503 -11.18 -21.66 -9.58
CA SER A 503 -12.11 -22.75 -9.34
C SER A 503 -13.50 -22.39 -9.84
N ASP A 504 -14.37 -23.40 -9.94
CA ASP A 504 -15.75 -23.22 -10.43
C ASP A 504 -15.86 -22.67 -11.88
N ILE A 505 -14.83 -22.91 -12.70
CA ILE A 505 -14.82 -22.44 -14.09
C ILE A 505 -15.77 -23.25 -14.96
N THR A 506 -16.49 -22.55 -15.84
CA THR A 506 -17.30 -23.15 -16.90
C THR A 506 -16.74 -22.79 -18.27
N LEU A 507 -16.53 -23.79 -19.13
CA LEU A 507 -16.14 -23.62 -20.53
C LEU A 507 -17.27 -24.09 -21.44
N ILE A 508 -17.69 -23.24 -22.38
CA ILE A 508 -18.67 -23.53 -23.42
C ILE A 508 -18.00 -23.34 -24.78
N VAL A 509 -18.07 -24.34 -25.65
CA VAL A 509 -17.56 -24.26 -27.03
C VAL A 509 -18.71 -24.56 -28.00
N ASP A 510 -19.16 -23.54 -28.73
CA ASP A 510 -20.11 -23.66 -29.84
C ASP A 510 -19.36 -23.77 -31.16
N TYR A 511 -19.39 -24.96 -31.76
CA TYR A 511 -18.69 -25.26 -33.01
C TYR A 511 -19.36 -24.63 -34.26
N GLY A 512 -20.51 -23.95 -34.09
CA GLY A 512 -21.25 -23.31 -35.16
C GLY A 512 -21.85 -24.29 -36.17
N ASN A 513 -21.97 -25.57 -35.79
CA ASN A 513 -22.61 -26.63 -36.58
C ASN A 513 -23.82 -27.24 -35.83
N GLY A 514 -24.27 -26.58 -34.76
CA GLY A 514 -25.31 -27.06 -33.84
C GLY A 514 -24.81 -27.97 -32.72
N THR A 515 -23.51 -28.28 -32.69
CA THR A 515 -22.86 -28.98 -31.57
C THR A 515 -22.32 -27.95 -30.59
N ILE A 516 -22.67 -28.12 -29.32
CA ILE A 516 -22.13 -27.33 -28.20
C ILE A 516 -21.52 -28.31 -27.20
N ALA A 517 -20.29 -28.05 -26.77
CA ALA A 517 -19.65 -28.78 -25.68
C ALA A 517 -19.53 -27.88 -24.45
N THR A 518 -19.79 -28.44 -23.27
CA THR A 518 -19.75 -27.72 -22.01
C THR A 518 -18.99 -28.53 -20.97
N TRP A 519 -18.09 -27.87 -20.24
CA TRP A 519 -17.37 -28.40 -19.09
C TRP A 519 -17.58 -27.44 -17.92
N GLU A 520 -18.05 -27.95 -16.79
CA GLU A 520 -18.43 -27.14 -15.61
C GLU A 520 -17.58 -27.54 -14.40
N ASN A 521 -17.45 -26.62 -13.45
CA ASN A 521 -16.88 -26.81 -12.13
C ASN A 521 -15.46 -27.41 -12.15
N PHE A 522 -14.62 -26.96 -13.09
CA PHE A 522 -13.22 -27.37 -13.13
C PHE A 522 -12.30 -26.27 -12.60
N THR A 523 -11.14 -26.70 -12.13
CA THR A 523 -10.10 -25.82 -11.58
C THR A 523 -8.98 -25.66 -12.58
N LEU A 524 -8.43 -24.46 -12.71
CA LEU A 524 -7.13 -24.19 -13.32
C LEU A 524 -6.13 -23.86 -12.22
N SER A 525 -4.90 -24.34 -12.34
CA SER A 525 -3.87 -24.25 -11.29
C SER A 525 -2.53 -23.90 -11.91
N ASP A 526 -1.53 -23.68 -11.06
CA ASP A 526 -0.14 -23.43 -11.47
C ASP A 526 0.04 -22.18 -12.34
N TYR A 527 -0.80 -21.16 -12.13
CA TYR A 527 -0.85 -19.90 -12.89
C TYR A 527 -1.26 -20.04 -14.36
N ASP A 528 -1.64 -21.23 -14.82
CA ASP A 528 -2.25 -21.46 -16.13
C ASP A 528 -3.76 -21.14 -16.06
N THR A 529 -4.08 -19.89 -15.72
CA THR A 529 -5.45 -19.44 -15.40
C THR A 529 -6.11 -18.62 -16.50
N THR A 530 -5.61 -18.64 -17.74
CA THR A 530 -6.17 -17.82 -18.82
C THR A 530 -7.39 -18.43 -19.49
N ALA A 531 -8.16 -17.62 -20.23
CA ALA A 531 -9.23 -18.09 -21.10
C ALA A 531 -8.74 -19.11 -22.16
N PHE A 532 -7.48 -19.01 -22.58
CA PHE A 532 -6.83 -20.00 -23.43
C PHE A 532 -6.48 -21.28 -22.67
N ASP A 533 -6.04 -21.20 -21.42
CA ASP A 533 -5.73 -22.37 -20.60
C ASP A 533 -6.99 -23.19 -20.31
N ALA A 534 -8.12 -22.51 -20.05
CA ALA A 534 -9.43 -23.16 -19.98
C ALA A 534 -9.74 -23.96 -21.25
N LEU A 535 -9.54 -23.37 -22.44
CA LEU A 535 -9.79 -24.03 -23.72
C LEU A 535 -8.83 -25.21 -23.97
N SER A 536 -7.52 -24.99 -23.77
CA SER A 536 -6.47 -25.96 -24.08
C SER A 536 -6.47 -27.17 -23.13
N LYS A 537 -7.05 -27.01 -21.92
CA LYS A 537 -7.26 -28.11 -20.98
C LYS A 537 -8.20 -29.19 -21.54
N TRP A 538 -9.21 -28.80 -22.31
CA TRP A 538 -10.28 -29.69 -22.74
C TRP A 538 -10.33 -29.94 -24.25
N CYS A 539 -9.67 -29.12 -25.04
CA CYS A 539 -9.69 -29.18 -26.50
C CYS A 539 -8.28 -29.30 -27.10
N GLU A 540 -8.18 -29.95 -28.25
CA GLU A 540 -7.01 -29.85 -29.11
C GLU A 540 -7.08 -28.53 -29.89
N VAL A 541 -6.12 -27.63 -29.66
CA VAL A 541 -6.16 -26.27 -30.21
C VAL A 541 -4.95 -26.03 -31.11
N GLU A 542 -5.19 -25.50 -32.31
CA GLU A 542 -4.13 -24.98 -33.18
C GLU A 542 -4.10 -23.45 -33.12
N ILE A 543 -2.91 -22.89 -32.94
CA ILE A 543 -2.73 -21.45 -32.74
C ILE A 543 -1.67 -20.86 -33.68
N THR A 544 -1.85 -19.58 -33.97
CA THR A 544 -0.79 -18.71 -34.51
C THR A 544 -0.36 -17.73 -33.42
N ASP A 545 0.89 -17.80 -32.98
CA ASP A 545 1.46 -16.91 -31.96
C ASP A 545 2.12 -15.67 -32.60
N TYR A 546 1.72 -14.48 -32.17
CA TYR A 546 2.27 -13.19 -32.59
C TYR A 546 3.15 -12.54 -31.52
N GLY A 547 3.64 -13.31 -30.54
CA GLY A 547 4.50 -12.85 -29.45
C GLY A 547 3.77 -11.90 -28.50
N GLU A 548 4.32 -10.71 -28.29
CA GLU A 548 3.71 -9.70 -27.40
C GLU A 548 2.29 -9.27 -27.82
N ARG A 549 1.86 -9.55 -29.05
CA ARG A 549 0.49 -9.25 -29.50
C ARG A 549 -0.54 -10.31 -29.09
N GLY A 550 -0.10 -11.42 -28.51
CA GLY A 550 -0.94 -12.55 -28.11
C GLY A 550 -1.11 -13.58 -29.22
N ILE A 551 -2.00 -14.54 -28.98
CA ILE A 551 -2.29 -15.65 -29.89
C ILE A 551 -3.58 -15.44 -30.68
N ILE A 552 -3.70 -16.15 -31.79
CA ILE A 552 -4.95 -16.38 -32.52
C ILE A 552 -5.22 -17.88 -32.54
N VAL A 553 -6.45 -18.28 -32.18
CA VAL A 553 -6.91 -19.67 -32.27
C VAL A 553 -7.45 -19.93 -33.68
N GLU A 554 -6.77 -20.80 -34.43
CA GLU A 554 -7.10 -21.14 -35.81
C GLU A 554 -8.06 -22.33 -35.88
N SER A 555 -7.92 -23.28 -34.95
CA SER A 555 -8.68 -24.52 -34.93
C SER A 555 -8.94 -25.00 -33.51
N VAL A 556 -10.15 -25.55 -33.27
CA VAL A 556 -10.52 -26.23 -32.02
C VAL A 556 -11.10 -27.59 -32.38
N ASN A 557 -10.49 -28.66 -31.87
CA ASN A 557 -10.83 -30.06 -32.15
C ASN A 557 -10.93 -30.36 -33.67
N GLY A 558 -10.00 -29.80 -34.45
CA GLY A 558 -9.91 -30.00 -35.90
C GLY A 558 -10.89 -29.17 -36.75
N ILE A 559 -11.60 -28.20 -36.16
CA ILE A 559 -12.50 -27.29 -36.87
C ILE A 559 -11.81 -25.93 -37.08
N GLU A 560 -11.33 -25.71 -38.30
CA GLU A 560 -10.67 -24.48 -38.75
C GLU A 560 -11.70 -23.37 -39.06
N LYS A 561 -11.81 -22.36 -38.18
CA LYS A 561 -12.74 -21.22 -38.31
C LYS A 561 -12.18 -19.98 -37.60
N GLY A 562 -12.81 -18.82 -37.80
CA GLY A 562 -12.53 -17.62 -37.02
C GLY A 562 -13.14 -17.73 -35.61
N TRP A 563 -12.35 -18.21 -34.65
CA TRP A 563 -12.77 -18.39 -33.27
C TRP A 563 -12.73 -17.07 -32.48
N LEU A 564 -13.81 -16.81 -31.76
CA LEU A 564 -13.97 -15.67 -30.87
C LEU A 564 -14.29 -16.19 -29.47
N TYR A 565 -13.79 -15.50 -28.45
CA TYR A 565 -14.09 -15.83 -27.06
C TYR A 565 -14.71 -14.65 -26.32
N SER A 566 -15.50 -14.97 -25.31
CA SER A 566 -16.04 -14.06 -24.32
C SER A 566 -15.97 -14.69 -22.94
N VAL A 567 -15.87 -13.87 -21.90
CA VAL A 567 -15.95 -14.29 -20.50
C VAL A 567 -17.15 -13.59 -19.88
N ASN A 568 -18.06 -14.34 -19.25
CA ASN A 568 -19.31 -13.82 -18.68
C ASN A 568 -20.12 -12.96 -19.68
N ASP A 569 -20.25 -13.43 -20.92
CA ASP A 569 -20.89 -12.75 -22.06
C ASP A 569 -20.23 -11.43 -22.52
N ILE A 570 -19.03 -11.10 -22.02
CA ILE A 570 -18.27 -9.90 -22.36
C ILE A 570 -17.06 -10.28 -23.22
N SER A 571 -16.82 -9.57 -24.33
CA SER A 571 -15.60 -9.75 -25.13
C SER A 571 -14.47 -8.89 -24.57
N PRO A 572 -13.39 -9.47 -24.02
CA PRO A 572 -12.42 -8.70 -23.23
C PRO A 572 -11.52 -7.73 -24.01
N GLY A 573 -11.56 -7.74 -25.35
CA GLY A 573 -10.71 -6.86 -26.18
C GLY A 573 -9.20 -7.20 -26.15
N VAL A 574 -8.79 -8.22 -25.41
CA VAL A 574 -7.42 -8.75 -25.35
C VAL A 574 -7.36 -10.19 -25.89
N SER A 575 -6.16 -10.70 -26.19
CA SER A 575 -6.00 -12.10 -26.64
C SER A 575 -6.29 -13.09 -25.51
N ALA A 576 -6.81 -14.27 -25.84
CA ALA A 576 -7.24 -15.27 -24.86
C ALA A 576 -6.10 -15.81 -23.96
N ASN A 577 -4.84 -15.75 -24.42
CA ASN A 577 -3.68 -16.13 -23.61
C ASN A 577 -3.20 -15.02 -22.66
N LYS A 578 -3.92 -13.89 -22.62
CA LYS A 578 -3.63 -12.77 -21.73
C LYS A 578 -4.73 -12.52 -20.73
N TYR A 579 -5.95 -12.99 -20.98
CA TYR A 579 -7.08 -12.77 -20.08
C TYR A 579 -7.09 -13.84 -18.99
N ASN A 580 -6.68 -13.49 -17.77
CA ASN A 580 -6.77 -14.38 -16.60
C ASN A 580 -8.21 -14.44 -16.09
N LEU A 581 -8.67 -15.64 -15.78
CA LEU A 581 -9.99 -15.93 -15.23
C LEU A 581 -10.01 -15.72 -13.72
N GLU A 582 -11.21 -15.59 -13.17
CA GLU A 582 -11.53 -15.56 -11.74
C GLU A 582 -12.41 -16.76 -11.33
N ASP A 583 -12.56 -16.99 -10.03
CA ASP A 583 -13.44 -18.04 -9.52
C ASP A 583 -14.88 -17.87 -10.03
N GLY A 584 -15.45 -18.91 -10.62
CA GLY A 584 -16.83 -18.91 -11.15
C GLY A 584 -17.00 -18.40 -12.58
N ASP A 585 -15.92 -18.03 -13.27
CA ASP A 585 -16.00 -17.49 -14.64
C ASP A 585 -16.58 -18.47 -15.67
N ILE A 586 -17.35 -17.91 -16.61
CA ILE A 586 -17.91 -18.62 -17.76
C ILE A 586 -17.22 -18.18 -19.05
N VAL A 587 -16.38 -19.05 -19.61
CA VAL A 587 -15.67 -18.85 -20.87
C VAL A 587 -16.47 -19.44 -22.02
N ILE A 588 -16.81 -18.62 -23.02
CA ILE A 588 -17.58 -19.04 -24.18
C ILE A 588 -16.74 -18.83 -25.43
N TRP A 589 -16.54 -19.90 -26.21
CA TRP A 589 -15.92 -19.87 -27.53
C TRP A 589 -16.97 -20.10 -28.61
N THR A 590 -17.03 -19.20 -29.58
CA THR A 590 -17.95 -19.26 -30.72
C THR A 590 -17.20 -19.04 -32.02
N THR A 591 -17.76 -19.54 -33.12
CA THR A 591 -17.20 -19.31 -34.45
C THR A 591 -17.96 -18.20 -35.13
N ASN A 592 -17.25 -17.26 -35.75
CA ASN A 592 -17.85 -16.23 -36.60
C ASN A 592 -18.45 -16.81 -37.89
#